data_AF-A0A1J5LQ72-F1
#
_entry.id   AF-A0A1J5LQ72-F1
#
_cell.length_a   1.000
_cell.length_b   1.000
_cell.length_c   1.000
_cell.angle_alpha   90.00
_cell.angle_beta   90.00
_cell.angle_gamma   90.00
#
_symmetry.space_group_name_H-M   'P 1'
#
loop_
_entity.id
_entity.type
_entity.pdbx_description
1 polymer ?
#
loop_
_entity_poly.entity_id
_entity_poly.type
_entity_poly.pdbx_seq_one_letter_code
_entity_poly.pdbx_strand_id
1 'polypeptide(L)'
;MTRKLILLIGLIIVVAIFLKFGRSIYMPVINKIKGNQTVETRIDDIQVDVWDRLENNLNLAGYKMDYPKEVILAAFKEEQILQVYSKDYNGVKLIKEYSFTAFSGELGPKLKEGDKQIPEGIYEVEYLNPNSSFYLSIKVSYPNEFDKSKTELPNFADMGGDIFIHGKSATIGCIPIGDQAIEEVFVLTQKAINNKVKVIISPRDFRTNPEYPNITSIEWEKELYELIEKEIKTLPNNGYNP
;
A
#
# COMPACT_ATOMS: atom_id res chain seq x y z
N MET A 1 35.63 34.46 -3.73
CA MET A 1 34.51 33.94 -4.54
C MET A 1 33.53 35.09 -4.82
N THR A 2 33.19 35.36 -6.08
CA THR A 2 32.32 36.52 -6.42
C THR A 2 30.87 36.25 -5.98
N ARG A 3 30.14 37.29 -5.56
CA ARG A 3 28.72 37.20 -5.13
C ARG A 3 27.83 36.49 -6.16
N LYS A 4 28.13 36.64 -7.46
CA LYS A 4 27.45 35.95 -8.56
C LYS A 4 27.67 34.42 -8.53
N LEU A 5 28.88 33.96 -8.19
CA LEU A 5 29.17 32.52 -8.11
C LEU A 5 28.43 31.86 -6.94
N ILE A 6 28.31 32.54 -5.80
CA ILE A 6 27.54 32.06 -4.63
C ILE A 6 26.06 31.93 -4.97
N LEU A 7 25.48 32.93 -5.63
CA LEU A 7 24.07 32.90 -6.04
C LEU A 7 23.79 31.79 -7.06
N LEU A 8 24.72 31.57 -8.01
CA LEU A 8 24.58 30.51 -9.00
C LEU A 8 24.65 29.11 -8.35
N ILE A 9 25.61 28.89 -7.46
CA ILE A 9 25.73 27.62 -6.72
C ILE A 9 24.47 27.39 -5.86
N GLY A 10 23.99 28.42 -5.16
CA GLY A 10 22.75 28.34 -4.39
C GLY A 10 21.54 27.95 -5.25
N LEU A 11 21.40 28.54 -6.45
CA LEU A 11 20.33 28.20 -7.38
C LEU A 11 20.42 26.74 -7.85
N ILE A 12 21.62 26.27 -8.19
CA ILE A 12 21.84 24.87 -8.63
C ILE A 12 21.45 23.89 -7.51
N ILE A 13 21.83 24.18 -6.26
CA ILE A 13 21.47 23.36 -5.10
C ILE A 13 19.95 23.33 -4.92
N VAL A 14 19.28 24.48 -4.98
CA VAL A 14 17.82 24.56 -4.85
C VAL A 14 17.12 23.78 -5.97
N VAL A 15 17.60 23.90 -7.22
CA VAL A 15 17.05 23.13 -8.34
C VAL A 15 17.29 21.63 -8.15
N ALA A 16 18.48 21.21 -7.71
CA ALA A 16 18.77 19.81 -7.44
C ALA A 16 17.88 19.24 -6.32
N ILE A 17 17.65 19.99 -5.25
CA ILE A 17 16.72 19.65 -4.18
C ILE A 17 15.29 19.56 -4.73
N PHE A 18 14.84 20.53 -5.52
CA PHE A 18 13.50 20.51 -6.11
C PHE A 18 13.31 19.34 -7.09
N LEU A 19 14.31 19.02 -7.89
CA LEU A 19 14.25 17.87 -8.80
C LEU A 19 14.20 16.54 -8.01
N LYS A 20 14.92 16.47 -6.88
CA LYS A 20 14.96 15.27 -6.02
C LYS A 20 13.69 15.08 -5.18
N PHE A 21 13.22 16.14 -4.50
CA PHE A 21 12.14 16.06 -3.52
C PHE A 21 10.80 16.62 -4.02
N GLY A 22 10.81 17.42 -5.09
CA GLY A 22 9.61 18.02 -5.70
C GLY A 22 8.99 17.18 -6.82
N ARG A 23 9.38 15.89 -6.96
CA ARG A 23 8.84 14.97 -7.98
C ARG A 23 7.31 14.99 -8.03
N SER A 24 6.65 14.98 -6.87
CA SER A 24 5.19 15.03 -6.74
C SER A 24 4.54 16.26 -7.40
N ILE A 25 5.28 17.36 -7.54
CA ILE A 25 4.80 18.64 -8.11
C ILE A 25 4.96 18.65 -9.63
N TYR A 26 6.11 18.24 -10.17
CA TYR A 26 6.39 18.37 -11.60
C TYR A 26 6.08 17.12 -12.44
N MET A 27 6.10 15.91 -11.84
CA MET A 27 5.81 14.67 -12.56
C MET A 27 4.41 14.63 -13.18
N PRO A 28 3.32 15.19 -12.58
CA PRO A 28 2.02 15.25 -13.23
C PRO A 28 2.06 15.98 -14.59
N VAL A 29 2.88 17.02 -14.71
CA VAL A 29 3.05 17.78 -15.97
C VAL A 29 3.85 16.97 -16.98
N ILE A 30 4.95 16.33 -16.55
CA ILE A 30 5.77 15.47 -17.41
C ILE A 30 4.94 14.29 -17.94
N ASN A 31 4.15 13.64 -17.09
CA ASN A 31 3.32 12.50 -17.48
C ASN A 31 2.24 12.92 -18.48
N LYS A 32 1.65 14.10 -18.33
CA LYS A 32 0.71 14.65 -19.32
C LYS A 32 1.35 14.85 -20.69
N ILE A 33 2.65 15.16 -20.74
CA ILE A 33 3.41 15.29 -22.01
C ILE A 33 3.81 13.92 -22.57
N LYS A 34 4.28 12.99 -21.72
CA LYS A 34 4.71 11.64 -22.13
C LYS A 34 3.55 10.73 -22.55
N GLY A 35 2.32 11.03 -22.14
CA GLY A 35 1.17 10.15 -22.34
C GLY A 35 1.15 9.01 -21.32
N ASN A 36 0.25 8.04 -21.52
CA ASN A 36 0.09 6.90 -20.61
C ASN A 36 1.33 5.99 -20.65
N GLN A 37 1.85 5.64 -19.47
CA GLN A 37 2.95 4.68 -19.33
C GLN A 37 2.41 3.28 -19.05
N THR A 38 3.17 2.25 -19.46
CA THR A 38 2.91 0.87 -19.01
C THR A 38 3.50 0.64 -17.62
N VAL A 39 3.12 -0.48 -17.00
CA VAL A 39 3.70 -0.88 -15.70
C VAL A 39 5.21 -1.09 -15.87
N GLU A 40 5.64 -1.75 -16.94
CA GLU A 40 7.04 -2.05 -17.23
C GLU A 40 7.87 -0.77 -17.35
N THR A 41 7.44 0.18 -18.19
CA THR A 41 8.16 1.45 -18.35
C THR A 41 8.26 2.21 -17.02
N ARG A 42 7.20 2.18 -16.21
CA ARG A 42 7.22 2.86 -14.91
C ARG A 42 8.15 2.17 -13.91
N ILE A 43 8.23 0.84 -13.92
CA ILE A 43 9.20 0.09 -13.12
C ILE A 43 10.61 0.45 -13.54
N ASP A 44 10.90 0.52 -14.83
CA ASP A 44 12.22 0.88 -15.34
C ASP A 44 12.67 2.27 -14.86
N ASP A 45 11.74 3.23 -14.79
CA ASP A 45 11.99 4.59 -14.31
C ASP A 45 12.34 4.68 -12.81
N ILE A 46 11.89 3.72 -11.97
CA ILE A 46 11.97 3.84 -10.50
C ILE A 46 12.74 2.72 -9.80
N GLN A 47 12.96 1.56 -10.45
CA GLN A 47 13.44 0.35 -9.76
C GLN A 47 14.84 0.48 -9.16
N VAL A 48 15.71 1.33 -9.72
CA VAL A 48 17.05 1.59 -9.19
C VAL A 48 16.95 2.38 -7.89
N ASP A 49 16.22 3.51 -7.90
CA ASP A 49 15.98 4.32 -6.71
C ASP A 49 15.27 3.51 -5.61
N VAL A 50 14.38 2.59 -5.99
CA VAL A 50 13.68 1.71 -5.05
C VAL A 50 14.62 0.66 -4.46
N TRP A 51 15.49 0.06 -5.26
CA TRP A 51 16.49 -0.90 -4.77
C TRP A 51 17.38 -0.26 -3.71
N ASP A 52 17.92 0.93 -3.99
CA ASP A 52 18.80 1.65 -3.06
C ASP A 52 18.13 1.94 -1.71
N ARG A 53 16.82 2.20 -1.70
CA ARG A 53 16.06 2.45 -0.47
C ARG A 53 15.68 1.18 0.29
N LEU A 54 15.54 0.06 -0.41
CA LEU A 54 15.11 -1.21 0.16
C LEU A 54 16.27 -2.19 0.42
N GLU A 55 17.48 -1.93 -0.06
CA GLU A 55 18.60 -2.88 -0.04
C GLU A 55 18.82 -3.47 1.36
N ASN A 56 18.88 -2.64 2.40
CA ASN A 56 19.04 -3.12 3.77
C ASN A 56 17.87 -3.99 4.24
N ASN A 57 16.64 -3.56 3.96
CA ASN A 57 15.42 -4.30 4.31
C ASN A 57 15.37 -5.67 3.60
N LEU A 58 15.68 -5.69 2.31
CA LEU A 58 15.74 -6.90 1.48
C LEU A 58 16.85 -7.83 1.97
N ASN A 59 18.04 -7.30 2.26
CA ASN A 59 19.16 -8.08 2.81
C ASN A 59 18.79 -8.78 4.12
N LEU A 60 18.13 -8.07 5.05
CA LEU A 60 17.64 -8.63 6.31
C LEU A 60 16.56 -9.70 6.09
N ALA A 61 15.70 -9.52 5.08
CA ALA A 61 14.73 -10.53 4.66
C ALA A 61 15.38 -11.72 3.90
N GLY A 62 16.65 -11.63 3.51
CA GLY A 62 17.40 -12.70 2.82
C GLY A 62 17.54 -12.51 1.30
N TYR A 63 17.19 -11.34 0.78
CA TYR A 63 17.14 -10.99 -0.64
C TYR A 63 18.31 -10.07 -1.01
N LYS A 64 19.43 -10.64 -1.45
CA LYS A 64 20.68 -9.89 -1.68
C LYS A 64 20.86 -9.31 -3.08
N MET A 65 20.21 -9.90 -4.08
CA MET A 65 20.44 -9.57 -5.50
C MET A 65 19.16 -9.53 -6.34
N ASP A 66 18.01 -9.92 -5.77
CA ASP A 66 16.72 -9.91 -6.46
C ASP A 66 15.61 -9.65 -5.44
N TYR A 67 14.42 -9.32 -5.93
CA TYR A 67 13.21 -9.11 -5.15
C TYR A 67 12.48 -10.44 -4.84
N PRO A 68 11.73 -10.51 -3.73
CA PRO A 68 10.85 -11.64 -3.44
C PRO A 68 9.82 -11.86 -4.55
N LYS A 69 9.54 -13.14 -4.84
CA LYS A 69 8.50 -13.53 -5.81
C LYS A 69 7.14 -13.76 -5.17
N GLU A 70 7.07 -13.93 -3.85
CA GLU A 70 5.82 -13.93 -3.09
C GLU A 70 5.84 -12.79 -2.08
N VAL A 71 4.82 -11.93 -2.13
CA VAL A 71 4.65 -10.77 -1.26
C VAL A 71 3.27 -10.81 -0.62
N ILE A 72 3.19 -10.41 0.64
CA ILE A 72 1.94 -10.21 1.38
C ILE A 72 1.90 -8.76 1.86
N LEU A 73 0.79 -8.09 1.60
CA LEU A 73 0.49 -6.75 2.10
C LEU A 73 -0.48 -6.88 3.29
N ALA A 74 -0.14 -6.33 4.45
CA ALA A 74 -1.01 -6.35 5.63
C ALA A 74 -1.22 -4.92 6.12
N ALA A 75 -2.44 -4.41 5.98
CA ALA A 75 -2.84 -3.08 6.39
C ALA A 75 -3.62 -3.15 7.72
N PHE A 76 -3.25 -2.31 8.67
CA PHE A 76 -3.89 -2.24 9.99
C PHE A 76 -4.46 -0.85 10.18
N LYS A 77 -5.79 -0.76 10.31
CA LYS A 77 -6.53 0.51 10.26
C LYS A 77 -6.30 1.35 11.51
N GLU A 78 -6.34 0.75 12.70
CA GLU A 78 -6.13 1.43 13.97
C GLU A 78 -4.72 1.99 14.09
N GLU A 79 -3.71 1.19 13.74
CA GLU A 79 -2.31 1.57 13.77
C GLU A 79 -1.93 2.49 12.59
N GLN A 80 -2.76 2.53 11.55
CA GLN A 80 -2.49 3.25 10.30
C GLN A 80 -1.15 2.85 9.67
N ILE A 81 -0.90 1.55 9.59
CA ILE A 81 0.35 0.97 9.07
C ILE A 81 0.04 -0.05 7.98
N LEU A 82 0.84 -0.02 6.91
CA LEU A 82 0.96 -1.06 5.92
C LEU A 82 2.29 -1.81 6.13
N GLN A 83 2.22 -3.06 6.52
CA GLN A 83 3.36 -3.97 6.59
C GLN A 83 3.48 -4.75 5.27
N VAL A 84 4.71 -4.89 4.76
CA VAL A 84 5.01 -5.66 3.56
C VAL A 84 5.93 -6.81 3.92
N TYR A 85 5.49 -8.02 3.59
CA TYR A 85 6.17 -9.26 3.90
C TYR A 85 6.64 -9.96 2.64
N SER A 86 7.79 -10.63 2.71
CA SER A 86 8.20 -11.66 1.76
C SER A 86 7.84 -13.05 2.28
N LYS A 87 7.55 -13.98 1.38
CA LYS A 87 7.39 -15.40 1.70
C LYS A 87 8.29 -16.24 0.81
N ASP A 88 9.02 -17.17 1.41
CA ASP A 88 9.80 -18.18 0.70
C ASP A 88 9.84 -19.50 1.51
N TYR A 89 10.70 -20.43 1.11
CA TYR A 89 10.86 -21.73 1.76
C TYR A 89 11.36 -21.64 3.21
N ASN A 90 11.96 -20.52 3.62
CA ASN A 90 12.37 -20.23 5.00
C ASN A 90 11.26 -19.58 5.83
N GLY A 91 10.07 -19.39 5.26
CA GLY A 91 8.91 -18.81 5.92
C GLY A 91 8.62 -17.37 5.51
N VAL A 92 7.85 -16.68 6.36
CA VAL A 92 7.43 -15.29 6.15
C VAL A 92 8.36 -14.36 6.91
N LYS A 93 8.78 -13.26 6.27
CA LYS A 93 9.64 -12.23 6.89
C LYS A 93 9.13 -10.84 6.56
N LEU A 94 9.18 -9.94 7.54
CA LEU A 94 8.86 -8.53 7.34
C LEU A 94 9.96 -7.88 6.50
N ILE A 95 9.58 -7.20 5.42
CA ILE A 95 10.50 -6.36 4.64
C ILE A 95 10.52 -4.97 5.26
N LYS A 96 9.36 -4.31 5.34
CA LYS A 96 9.24 -2.92 5.79
C LYS A 96 7.80 -2.56 6.17
N GLU A 97 7.67 -1.52 6.97
CA GLU A 97 6.40 -0.91 7.37
C GLU A 97 6.29 0.51 6.80
N TYR A 98 5.08 0.92 6.46
CA TYR A 98 4.76 2.24 5.91
C TYR A 98 3.57 2.82 6.64
N SER A 99 3.71 3.99 7.24
CA SER A 99 2.59 4.71 7.82
C SER A 99 1.62 5.18 6.73
N PHE A 100 0.33 5.17 7.04
CA PHE A 100 -0.64 5.86 6.21
C PHE A 100 -0.39 7.36 6.34
N THR A 101 -0.67 8.07 5.27
CA THR A 101 -0.53 9.52 5.19
C THR A 101 -1.86 10.24 5.46
N ALA A 102 -2.97 9.51 5.38
CA ALA A 102 -4.30 9.92 5.79
C ALA A 102 -5.17 8.68 6.03
N PHE A 103 -6.24 8.86 6.80
CA PHE A 103 -7.20 7.81 7.12
C PHE A 103 -8.62 8.38 7.02
N SER A 104 -9.57 7.56 6.57
CA SER A 104 -10.99 7.91 6.51
C SER A 104 -11.84 6.76 7.04
N GLY A 105 -12.99 7.12 7.62
CA GLY A 105 -13.89 6.14 8.23
C GLY A 105 -13.52 5.82 9.68
N GLU A 106 -14.00 4.68 10.14
CA GLU A 106 -13.79 4.11 11.47
C GLU A 106 -13.45 2.61 11.37
N LEU A 107 -13.23 1.95 12.50
CA LEU A 107 -13.09 0.48 12.52
C LEU A 107 -14.40 -0.18 12.09
N GLY A 108 -14.30 -1.30 11.38
CA GLY A 108 -15.41 -1.99 10.74
C GLY A 108 -15.30 -2.00 9.20
N PRO A 109 -15.88 -2.99 8.54
CA PRO A 109 -15.76 -3.19 7.10
C PRO A 109 -16.50 -2.12 6.29
N LYS A 110 -16.17 -2.06 5.00
CA LYS A 110 -16.90 -1.31 4.00
C LYS A 110 -18.16 -2.08 3.58
N LEU A 111 -19.30 -1.41 3.58
CA LEU A 111 -20.60 -2.03 3.30
C LEU A 111 -21.25 -1.52 2.01
N LYS A 112 -20.96 -0.27 1.61
CA LYS A 112 -21.54 0.34 0.40
C LYS A 112 -20.66 1.42 -0.22
N GLU A 113 -20.91 1.76 -1.48
CA GLU A 113 -20.25 2.89 -2.10
C GLU A 113 -20.51 4.20 -1.31
N GLY A 114 -19.46 5.04 -1.17
CA GLY A 114 -19.58 6.34 -0.51
C GLY A 114 -19.64 6.33 1.03
N ASP A 115 -19.58 5.17 1.69
CA ASP A 115 -19.51 5.08 3.17
C ASP A 115 -18.18 5.56 3.79
N LYS A 116 -17.18 5.87 2.96
CA LYS A 116 -15.83 6.34 3.34
C LYS A 116 -15.00 5.33 4.13
N GLN A 117 -15.45 4.08 4.23
CA GLN A 117 -14.74 3.01 4.91
C GLN A 117 -13.65 2.41 4.02
N ILE A 118 -12.51 2.09 4.64
CA ILE A 118 -11.57 1.10 4.10
C ILE A 118 -12.14 -0.29 4.44
N PRO A 119 -12.24 -1.22 3.46
CA PRO A 119 -12.76 -2.56 3.72
C PRO A 119 -11.87 -3.34 4.69
N GLU A 120 -12.42 -4.38 5.30
CA GLU A 120 -11.69 -5.27 6.21
C GLU A 120 -11.93 -6.70 5.73
N GLY A 121 -10.86 -7.48 5.56
CA GLY A 121 -10.94 -8.83 4.99
C GLY A 121 -9.64 -9.29 4.31
N ILE A 122 -9.76 -10.40 3.58
CA ILE A 122 -8.66 -11.01 2.82
C ILE A 122 -8.93 -10.83 1.33
N TYR A 123 -7.99 -10.19 0.65
CA TYR A 123 -8.08 -9.78 -0.74
C TYR A 123 -6.83 -10.20 -1.51
N GLU A 124 -6.83 -9.95 -2.81
CA GLU A 124 -5.67 -10.02 -3.69
C GLU A 124 -5.45 -8.66 -4.37
N VAL A 125 -4.23 -8.44 -4.87
CA VAL A 125 -3.97 -7.38 -5.84
C VAL A 125 -4.58 -7.78 -7.18
N GLU A 126 -5.48 -6.95 -7.70
CA GLU A 126 -6.14 -7.18 -8.99
C GLU A 126 -5.28 -6.66 -10.15
N TYR A 127 -4.79 -5.43 -10.04
CA TYR A 127 -3.88 -4.83 -11.04
C TYR A 127 -3.08 -3.66 -10.47
N LEU A 128 -2.04 -3.26 -11.22
CA LEU A 128 -1.19 -2.11 -10.96
C LEU A 128 -1.54 -0.96 -11.90
N ASN A 129 -1.73 0.24 -11.37
CA ASN A 129 -2.01 1.45 -12.15
C ASN A 129 -0.84 2.43 -12.12
N PRO A 130 -0.02 2.50 -13.18
CA PRO A 130 1.10 3.44 -13.29
C PRO A 130 0.66 4.88 -13.64
N ASN A 131 -0.61 5.08 -14.01
CA ASN A 131 -1.17 6.35 -14.46
C ASN A 131 -2.21 6.91 -13.47
N SER A 132 -2.07 6.57 -12.18
CA SER A 132 -2.99 7.02 -11.14
C SER A 132 -2.93 8.54 -10.97
N SER A 133 -4.10 9.16 -10.77
CA SER A 133 -4.20 10.55 -10.31
C SER A 133 -3.53 10.76 -8.94
N PHE A 134 -3.26 9.68 -8.20
CA PHE A 134 -2.54 9.65 -6.94
C PHE A 134 -1.10 9.11 -7.08
N TYR A 135 -0.46 9.43 -8.21
CA TYR A 135 0.91 9.05 -8.60
C TYR A 135 1.07 7.59 -9.06
N LEU A 136 0.89 6.64 -8.15
CA LEU A 136 0.84 5.20 -8.41
C LEU A 136 -0.29 4.61 -7.57
N SER A 137 -0.95 3.56 -8.06
CA SER A 137 -1.91 2.83 -7.23
C SER A 137 -1.97 1.34 -7.53
N ILE A 138 -2.36 0.58 -6.52
CA ILE A 138 -2.52 -0.88 -6.52
C ILE A 138 -3.98 -1.16 -6.23
N LYS A 139 -4.69 -1.81 -7.15
CA LYS A 139 -6.11 -2.15 -6.99
C LYS A 139 -6.25 -3.35 -6.06
N VAL A 140 -7.08 -3.21 -5.03
CA VAL A 140 -7.48 -4.30 -4.13
C VAL A 140 -8.76 -4.94 -4.67
N SER A 141 -8.84 -6.28 -4.63
CA SER A 141 -9.97 -7.06 -5.14
C SER A 141 -11.25 -7.02 -4.25
N TYR A 142 -11.60 -5.84 -3.74
CA TYR A 142 -12.87 -5.60 -3.05
C TYR A 142 -13.98 -5.25 -4.06
N PRO A 143 -15.23 -5.75 -3.90
CA PRO A 143 -15.66 -6.72 -2.89
C PRO A 143 -15.27 -8.16 -3.25
N ASN A 144 -14.89 -8.95 -2.25
CA ASN A 144 -14.62 -10.38 -2.38
C ASN A 144 -15.91 -11.22 -2.15
N GLU A 145 -15.80 -12.55 -2.19
CA GLU A 145 -16.96 -13.44 -1.99
C GLU A 145 -17.55 -13.37 -0.57
N PHE A 146 -16.72 -13.13 0.45
CA PHE A 146 -17.22 -12.91 1.81
C PHE A 146 -18.06 -11.64 1.86
N ASP A 147 -17.55 -10.51 1.34
CA ASP A 147 -18.27 -9.23 1.30
C ASP A 147 -19.62 -9.39 0.58
N LYS A 148 -19.63 -10.07 -0.58
CA LYS A 148 -20.85 -10.32 -1.36
C LYS A 148 -21.84 -11.24 -0.64
N SER A 149 -21.35 -12.20 0.15
CA SER A 149 -22.22 -13.09 0.93
C SER A 149 -22.91 -12.39 2.11
N LYS A 150 -22.36 -11.25 2.56
CA LYS A 150 -22.85 -10.49 3.72
C LYS A 150 -23.63 -9.24 3.35
N THR A 151 -23.62 -8.84 2.08
CA THR A 151 -24.31 -7.62 1.64
C THR A 151 -25.82 -7.78 1.68
N GLU A 152 -26.51 -6.76 2.16
CA GLU A 152 -27.97 -6.64 2.09
C GLU A 152 -28.42 -5.81 0.87
N LEU A 153 -27.47 -5.31 0.08
CA LEU A 153 -27.76 -4.49 -1.08
C LEU A 153 -28.39 -5.34 -2.20
N PRO A 154 -29.41 -4.82 -2.91
CA PRO A 154 -30.06 -5.55 -3.99
C PRO A 154 -29.14 -5.76 -5.21
N ASN A 155 -28.08 -4.96 -5.34
CA ASN A 155 -27.11 -5.05 -6.41
C ASN A 155 -25.67 -4.94 -5.86
N PHE A 156 -24.81 -5.88 -6.25
CA PHE A 156 -23.39 -5.86 -5.84
C PHE A 156 -22.64 -4.63 -6.34
N ALA A 157 -23.07 -3.99 -7.43
CA ALA A 157 -22.48 -2.75 -7.90
C ALA A 157 -22.56 -1.62 -6.84
N ASP A 158 -23.61 -1.62 -6.01
CA ASP A 158 -23.82 -0.58 -4.98
C ASP A 158 -22.84 -0.72 -3.80
N MET A 159 -22.08 -1.82 -3.73
CA MET A 159 -20.96 -1.97 -2.79
C MET A 159 -19.78 -1.06 -3.15
N GLY A 160 -19.73 -0.61 -4.41
CA GLY A 160 -18.58 0.04 -5.02
C GLY A 160 -17.48 -0.99 -5.30
N GLY A 161 -16.25 -0.48 -5.47
CA GLY A 161 -15.10 -1.34 -5.73
C GLY A 161 -13.76 -0.62 -5.75
N ASP A 162 -13.76 0.72 -5.82
CA ASP A 162 -12.55 1.54 -5.97
C ASP A 162 -11.72 1.68 -4.69
N ILE A 163 -11.14 0.55 -4.28
CA ILE A 163 -10.23 0.43 -3.16
C ILE A 163 -8.81 0.26 -3.69
N PHE A 164 -7.95 1.18 -3.30
CA PHE A 164 -6.56 1.22 -3.75
C PHE A 164 -5.62 1.48 -2.60
N ILE A 165 -4.41 0.90 -2.69
CA ILE A 165 -3.23 1.39 -1.99
C ILE A 165 -2.52 2.36 -2.94
N HIS A 166 -2.25 3.59 -2.52
CA HIS A 166 -1.76 4.63 -3.45
C HIS A 166 -0.81 5.66 -2.82
N GLY A 167 -0.21 6.49 -3.68
CA GLY A 167 0.65 7.61 -3.27
C GLY A 167 -0.13 8.82 -2.73
N LYS A 168 0.51 9.97 -2.62
CA LYS A 168 -0.09 11.19 -2.03
C LYS A 168 -0.71 10.95 -0.66
N SER A 169 -1.57 11.88 -0.20
CA SER A 169 -2.10 11.92 1.17
C SER A 169 -3.60 12.21 1.27
N ALA A 170 -4.36 12.06 0.19
CA ALA A 170 -5.80 12.32 0.17
C ALA A 170 -6.58 11.03 -0.07
N THR A 171 -7.60 10.73 0.73
CA THR A 171 -8.38 9.49 0.64
C THR A 171 -9.84 9.68 1.10
N ILE A 172 -10.75 8.89 0.50
CA ILE A 172 -12.15 8.70 0.92
C ILE A 172 -12.47 7.19 0.80
N GLY A 173 -11.74 6.35 1.54
CA GLY A 173 -11.93 4.89 1.57
C GLY A 173 -10.78 4.05 0.98
N CYS A 174 -9.68 4.68 0.57
CA CYS A 174 -8.45 4.03 0.11
C CYS A 174 -7.33 4.08 1.19
N ILE A 175 -6.19 3.43 0.93
CA ILE A 175 -5.01 3.42 1.80
C ILE A 175 -3.89 4.26 1.17
N PRO A 176 -3.71 5.54 1.56
CA PRO A 176 -2.64 6.39 1.04
C PRO A 176 -1.36 6.22 1.87
N ILE A 177 -0.24 5.87 1.25
CA ILE A 177 1.06 5.68 1.93
C ILE A 177 2.13 6.70 1.50
N GLY A 178 1.78 7.64 0.63
CA GLY A 178 2.71 8.64 0.11
C GLY A 178 3.57 8.14 -1.06
N ASP A 179 4.15 9.08 -1.80
CA ASP A 179 4.74 8.81 -3.12
C ASP A 179 5.97 7.89 -3.05
N GLN A 180 6.85 8.09 -2.06
CA GLN A 180 8.06 7.27 -1.93
C GLN A 180 7.73 5.84 -1.50
N ALA A 181 6.78 5.67 -0.58
CA ALA A 181 6.36 4.36 -0.11
C ALA A 181 5.64 3.58 -1.22
N ILE A 182 4.75 4.24 -1.98
CA ILE A 182 4.03 3.55 -3.06
C ILE A 182 4.97 3.09 -4.16
N GLU A 183 6.06 3.79 -4.49
CA GLU A 183 7.08 3.28 -5.43
C GLU A 183 7.65 1.93 -4.95
N GLU A 184 8.02 1.85 -3.68
CA GLU A 184 8.60 0.65 -3.07
C GLU A 184 7.60 -0.53 -3.09
N VAL A 185 6.36 -0.29 -2.65
CA VAL A 185 5.31 -1.32 -2.64
C VAL A 185 4.89 -1.72 -4.06
N PHE A 186 4.85 -0.78 -5.00
CA PHE A 186 4.47 -1.04 -6.39
C PHE A 186 5.51 -1.92 -7.10
N VAL A 187 6.81 -1.66 -6.90
CA VAL A 187 7.88 -2.53 -7.43
C VAL A 187 7.81 -3.91 -6.80
N LEU A 188 7.74 -4.02 -5.47
CA LEU A 188 7.64 -5.31 -4.78
C LEU A 188 6.44 -6.13 -5.28
N THR A 189 5.29 -5.47 -5.43
CA THR A 189 4.05 -6.09 -5.92
C THR A 189 4.20 -6.53 -7.38
N GLN A 190 4.82 -5.71 -8.24
CA GLN A 190 5.05 -6.07 -9.64
C GLN A 190 5.95 -7.30 -9.77
N LYS A 191 7.02 -7.40 -8.96
CA LYS A 191 7.93 -8.55 -8.99
C LYS A 191 7.27 -9.84 -8.50
N ALA A 192 6.21 -9.73 -7.69
CA ALA A 192 5.46 -10.84 -7.13
C ALA A 192 4.11 -11.12 -7.82
N ILE A 193 3.69 -10.30 -8.80
CA ILE A 193 2.32 -10.30 -9.32
C ILE A 193 1.88 -11.66 -9.89
N ASN A 194 2.80 -12.41 -10.50
CA ASN A 194 2.53 -13.72 -11.08
C ASN A 194 2.22 -14.81 -10.04
N ASN A 195 2.51 -14.57 -8.76
CA ASN A 195 2.23 -15.51 -7.67
C ASN A 195 1.01 -15.11 -6.82
N LYS A 196 0.22 -14.13 -7.28
CA LYS A 196 -0.89 -13.49 -6.55
C LYS A 196 -0.41 -12.82 -5.25
N VAL A 197 -0.55 -11.50 -5.19
CA VAL A 197 -0.16 -10.75 -3.99
C VAL A 197 -1.36 -10.68 -3.05
N LYS A 198 -1.26 -11.34 -1.90
CA LYS A 198 -2.30 -11.31 -0.86
C LYS A 198 -2.33 -9.94 -0.19
N VAL A 199 -3.52 -9.41 0.04
CA VAL A 199 -3.77 -8.19 0.79
C VAL A 199 -4.68 -8.50 1.96
N ILE A 200 -4.18 -8.32 3.18
CA ILE A 200 -4.94 -8.46 4.42
C ILE A 200 -5.23 -7.04 4.89
N ILE A 201 -6.51 -6.71 5.10
CA ILE A 201 -6.88 -5.44 5.71
C ILE A 201 -7.60 -5.75 7.02
N SER A 202 -6.99 -5.34 8.12
CA SER A 202 -7.43 -5.63 9.47
C SER A 202 -7.89 -4.37 10.19
N PRO A 203 -8.90 -4.44 11.08
CA PRO A 203 -9.21 -3.32 11.96
C PRO A 203 -7.99 -2.92 12.82
N ARG A 204 -7.23 -3.89 13.32
CA ARG A 204 -6.06 -3.70 14.19
C ARG A 204 -5.11 -4.89 14.12
N ASP A 205 -3.93 -4.77 14.70
CA ASP A 205 -3.02 -5.92 14.80
C ASP A 205 -3.44 -6.87 15.93
N PHE A 206 -4.15 -7.95 15.58
CA PHE A 206 -4.59 -8.98 16.54
C PHE A 206 -3.45 -9.75 17.22
N ARG A 207 -2.19 -9.57 16.81
CA ARG A 207 -1.02 -10.17 17.49
C ARG A 207 -0.63 -9.38 18.74
N THR A 208 -0.89 -8.07 18.74
CA THR A 208 -0.60 -7.17 19.87
C THR A 208 -1.86 -6.78 20.63
N ASN A 209 -2.99 -6.66 19.94
CA ASN A 209 -4.29 -6.34 20.50
C ASN A 209 -5.35 -7.38 20.07
N PRO A 210 -5.49 -8.50 20.80
CA PRO A 210 -6.36 -9.61 20.40
C PRO A 210 -7.86 -9.33 20.59
N GLU A 211 -8.24 -8.21 21.20
CA GLU A 211 -9.64 -7.87 21.42
C GLU A 211 -10.27 -7.37 20.12
N TYR A 212 -11.34 -8.03 19.68
CA TYR A 212 -12.09 -7.63 18.49
C TYR A 212 -12.84 -6.31 18.74
N PRO A 213 -12.83 -5.37 17.79
CA PRO A 213 -13.76 -4.25 17.83
C PRO A 213 -15.21 -4.75 17.89
N ASN A 214 -16.09 -4.01 18.56
CA ASN A 214 -17.51 -4.30 18.62
C ASN A 214 -18.26 -3.29 17.74
N ILE A 215 -18.72 -3.75 16.58
CA ILE A 215 -19.48 -2.99 15.59
C ILE A 215 -20.93 -3.45 15.69
N THR A 216 -21.68 -2.79 16.57
CA THR A 216 -23.05 -3.17 16.95
C THR A 216 -24.04 -3.30 15.79
N SER A 217 -23.73 -2.75 14.62
CA SER A 217 -24.56 -2.84 13.41
C SER A 217 -24.28 -4.07 12.54
N ILE A 218 -23.30 -4.92 12.89
CA ILE A 218 -22.83 -6.03 12.04
C ILE A 218 -22.83 -7.34 12.83
N GLU A 219 -23.85 -8.17 12.64
CA GLU A 219 -23.99 -9.46 13.36
C GLU A 219 -22.92 -10.49 12.99
N TRP A 220 -22.34 -10.38 11.79
CA TRP A 220 -21.33 -11.30 11.25
C TRP A 220 -19.88 -10.84 11.48
N GLU A 221 -19.66 -9.77 12.24
CA GLU A 221 -18.32 -9.20 12.43
C GLU A 221 -17.33 -10.19 13.06
N LYS A 222 -17.81 -11.04 13.97
CA LYS A 222 -16.98 -12.02 14.66
C LYS A 222 -16.41 -13.04 13.67
N GLU A 223 -17.22 -13.48 12.72
CA GLU A 223 -16.78 -14.40 11.66
C GLU A 223 -15.70 -13.74 10.79
N LEU A 224 -15.89 -12.46 10.43
CA LEU A 224 -14.88 -11.70 9.69
C LEU A 224 -13.55 -11.61 10.47
N TYR A 225 -13.61 -11.25 11.75
CA TYR A 225 -12.40 -11.07 12.56
C TYR A 225 -11.69 -12.38 12.85
N GLU A 226 -12.39 -13.50 13.03
CA GLU A 226 -11.78 -14.82 13.15
C GLU A 226 -11.02 -15.22 11.86
N LEU A 227 -11.57 -14.90 10.69
CA LEU A 227 -10.89 -15.12 9.40
C LEU A 227 -9.63 -14.26 9.27
N ILE A 228 -9.72 -12.98 9.60
CA ILE A 228 -8.60 -12.03 9.55
C ILE A 228 -7.51 -12.43 10.55
N GLU A 229 -7.87 -12.73 11.80
CA GLU A 229 -6.95 -13.12 12.85
C GLU A 229 -6.16 -14.38 12.48
N LYS A 230 -6.83 -15.38 11.89
CA LYS A 230 -6.17 -16.60 11.43
C LYS A 230 -5.04 -16.30 10.44
N GLU A 231 -5.26 -15.39 9.50
CA GLU A 231 -4.24 -14.99 8.52
C GLU A 231 -3.13 -14.15 9.15
N ILE A 232 -3.48 -13.17 9.99
CA ILE A 232 -2.51 -12.32 10.70
C ILE A 232 -1.57 -13.15 11.59
N LYS A 233 -2.08 -14.17 12.28
CA LYS A 233 -1.26 -15.07 13.13
C LYS A 233 -0.21 -15.86 12.36
N THR A 234 -0.30 -15.94 11.02
CA THR A 234 0.76 -16.53 10.18
C THR A 234 1.93 -15.58 9.92
N LEU A 235 1.76 -14.28 10.19
CA LEU A 235 2.75 -13.25 9.94
C LEU A 235 3.60 -13.01 11.20
N PRO A 236 4.93 -12.93 11.08
CA PRO A 236 5.79 -12.68 12.22
C PRO A 236 5.51 -11.27 12.78
N ASN A 237 5.30 -11.19 14.10
CA ASN A 237 5.19 -9.94 14.83
C ASN A 237 6.58 -9.44 15.26
N ASN A 238 7.49 -9.30 14.29
CA ASN A 238 8.84 -8.81 14.54
C ASN A 238 8.92 -7.28 14.41
N GLY A 239 7.79 -6.59 14.64
CA GLY A 239 7.70 -5.14 14.58
C GLY A 239 8.88 -4.53 15.35
N TYR A 240 9.61 -3.69 14.64
CA TYR A 240 10.79 -2.99 15.14
C TYR A 240 10.43 -2.34 16.48
N ASN A 241 11.09 -2.76 17.56
CA ASN A 241 10.97 -2.10 18.86
C ASN A 241 11.63 -0.72 18.70
N PRO A 242 10.87 0.39 18.84
CA PRO A 242 11.33 1.74 18.48
C PRO A 242 12.65 2.14 19.15
#